data_AF-A0A8H7FFP4-F1
#
_entry.id   AF-A0A8H7FFP4-F1
#
_cell.length_a   1.000
_cell.length_b   1.000
_cell.length_c   1.000
_cell.angle_alpha   90.00
_cell.angle_beta   90.00
_cell.angle_gamma   90.00
#
_symmetry.space_group_name_H-M   'P 1'
#
loop_
_entity.id
_entity.type
_entity.pdbx_description
1 polymer ?
#
loop_
_entity_poly.entity_id
_entity_poly.type
_entity_poly.pdbx_seq_one_letter_code
_entity_poly.pdbx_strand_id
1 'polypeptide(L)'
;MTRRKNADPNVKRGKKSWVSGTKLRFLQSHNDAWVSATKEGPNTAAVFYSNVSKLWIKKYGWHFDYKTDLDEDMPDPSLDALHDPEPEEAVDDDEAARRREYNEKMRKRIQSFYYRNNRSVSTADAAKEMVQILETAADANQRPPRRPQLLQYYSSLYYPHRIKATVDSEWAAMKKSSYSLEAEEQTKFVDFQNKVKRRFWENETQVFRDNLKKQLEMEHDARVQEFKAQQERIEKNGDSAEAYNLYVPLIPGIGLPTNSPLTLAAFRLLAQHSANSAMRLASNTG
;
A
#
# COMPACT_ATOMS: atom_id res chain seq x y z
N MET A 1 3.02 13.53 -15.25
CA MET A 1 2.78 12.13 -15.64
C MET A 1 3.81 11.23 -14.97
N THR A 2 3.51 10.68 -13.78
CA THR A 2 4.43 9.82 -13.02
C THR A 2 4.26 8.36 -13.42
N ARG A 3 5.20 7.87 -14.24
CA ARG A 3 5.30 6.48 -14.69
C ARG A 3 5.63 5.59 -13.48
N ARG A 4 4.65 4.83 -12.97
CA ARG A 4 4.87 3.83 -11.90
C ARG A 4 5.93 2.84 -12.37
N LYS A 5 7.08 2.84 -11.68
CA LYS A 5 8.23 1.96 -11.95
C LYS A 5 7.87 0.51 -11.61
N ASN A 6 8.39 -0.38 -12.45
CA ASN A 6 8.33 -1.84 -12.36
C ASN A 6 8.43 -2.35 -10.92
N ALA A 7 7.35 -2.94 -10.41
CA ALA A 7 7.38 -3.71 -9.19
C ALA A 7 8.36 -4.88 -9.35
N ASP A 8 9.28 -5.00 -8.40
CA ASP A 8 10.26 -6.08 -8.32
C ASP A 8 9.57 -7.45 -8.52
N PRO A 9 9.96 -8.26 -9.52
CA PRO A 9 9.33 -9.55 -9.79
C PRO A 9 9.46 -10.54 -8.62
N ASN A 10 10.37 -10.27 -7.67
CA ASN A 10 10.63 -11.13 -6.52
C ASN A 10 9.87 -10.72 -5.24
N VAL A 11 9.12 -9.62 -5.27
CA VAL A 11 8.13 -9.37 -4.22
C VAL A 11 7.04 -10.42 -4.39
N LYS A 12 6.95 -11.36 -3.43
CA LYS A 12 5.88 -12.36 -3.36
C LYS A 12 4.54 -11.64 -3.39
N ARG A 13 3.97 -11.48 -4.60
CA ARG A 13 2.65 -10.90 -4.78
C ARG A 13 1.70 -11.75 -3.95
N GLY A 14 0.82 -11.08 -3.21
CA GLY A 14 -0.21 -11.78 -2.44
C GLY A 14 -0.90 -12.84 -3.30
N LYS A 15 -1.27 -13.96 -2.69
CA LYS A 15 -1.95 -15.06 -3.38
C LYS A 15 -3.11 -14.49 -4.20
N LYS A 16 -3.07 -14.66 -5.52
CA LYS A 16 -4.14 -14.20 -6.42
C LYS A 16 -5.48 -14.73 -5.89
N SER A 17 -6.44 -13.82 -5.75
CA SER A 17 -7.81 -14.21 -5.37
C SER A 17 -8.35 -15.18 -6.41
N TRP A 18 -9.04 -16.23 -5.96
CA TRP A 18 -9.78 -17.14 -6.84
C TRP A 18 -11.06 -16.50 -7.39
N VAL A 19 -11.48 -15.39 -6.77
CA VAL A 19 -12.62 -14.57 -7.15
C VAL A 19 -12.11 -13.42 -8.02
N SER A 20 -12.50 -13.44 -9.29
CA SER A 20 -12.24 -12.42 -10.31
C SER A 20 -13.46 -12.30 -11.24
N GLY A 21 -13.51 -11.27 -12.07
CA GLY A 21 -14.50 -11.10 -13.15
C GLY A 21 -15.96 -11.32 -12.73
N THR A 22 -16.66 -12.29 -13.32
CA THR A 22 -18.12 -12.50 -13.06
C THR A 22 -18.35 -13.00 -11.64
N LYS A 23 -17.47 -13.87 -11.11
CA LYS A 23 -17.52 -14.34 -9.72
C LYS A 23 -17.39 -13.21 -8.71
N LEU A 24 -16.52 -12.23 -8.98
CA LEU A 24 -16.36 -11.07 -8.10
C LEU A 24 -17.62 -10.22 -8.07
N ARG A 25 -18.21 -9.93 -9.24
CA ARG A 25 -19.46 -9.19 -9.34
C ARG A 25 -20.59 -9.90 -8.60
N PHE A 26 -20.74 -11.20 -8.82
CA PHE A 26 -21.74 -12.04 -8.12
C PHE A 26 -21.57 -12.00 -6.59
N LEU A 27 -20.35 -12.14 -6.07
CA LEU A 27 -20.15 -12.08 -4.61
C LEU A 27 -20.25 -10.65 -4.06
N GLN A 28 -19.97 -9.62 -4.85
CA GLN A 28 -20.15 -8.23 -4.44
C GLN A 28 -21.63 -7.80 -4.41
N SER A 29 -22.46 -8.29 -5.34
CA SER A 29 -23.90 -7.98 -5.38
C SER A 29 -24.64 -8.48 -4.12
N HIS A 30 -24.09 -9.47 -3.43
CA HIS A 30 -24.66 -10.05 -2.20
C HIS A 30 -24.03 -9.51 -0.90
N ASN A 31 -23.17 -8.48 -0.99
CA ASN A 31 -22.45 -7.96 0.19
C ASN A 31 -23.39 -7.33 1.23
N ASP A 32 -24.38 -6.55 0.79
CA ASP A 32 -25.33 -5.91 1.72
C ASP A 32 -26.15 -6.94 2.49
N ALA A 33 -26.55 -8.03 1.83
CA ALA A 33 -27.23 -9.15 2.47
C ALA A 33 -26.33 -9.86 3.49
N TRP A 34 -25.03 -10.02 3.19
CA TRP A 34 -24.06 -10.56 4.14
C TRP A 34 -23.91 -9.67 5.38
N VAL A 35 -23.79 -8.34 5.19
CA VAL A 35 -23.67 -7.38 6.29
C VAL A 35 -24.90 -7.42 7.19
N SER A 36 -26.10 -7.50 6.60
CA SER A 36 -27.34 -7.61 7.36
C SER A 36 -27.41 -8.94 8.14
N ALA A 37 -27.13 -10.06 7.48
CA ALA A 37 -27.15 -11.38 8.09
C ALA A 37 -26.14 -11.50 9.25
N THR A 38 -24.93 -10.96 9.10
CA THR A 38 -23.90 -10.97 10.15
C THR A 38 -24.24 -10.09 11.34
N LYS A 39 -24.95 -8.98 11.14
CA LYS A 39 -25.47 -8.13 12.23
C LYS A 39 -26.55 -8.85 13.04
N GLU A 40 -27.40 -9.63 12.39
CA GLU A 40 -28.47 -10.39 13.06
C GLU A 40 -27.92 -11.57 13.88
N GLY A 41 -26.83 -12.21 13.43
CA GLY A 41 -26.13 -13.20 14.22
C GLY A 41 -25.54 -14.37 13.41
N PRO A 42 -24.97 -15.38 14.11
CA PRO A 42 -24.29 -16.50 13.46
C PRO A 42 -25.25 -17.43 12.68
N ASN A 43 -26.49 -17.60 13.14
CA ASN A 43 -27.47 -18.48 12.51
C ASN A 43 -27.96 -17.92 11.16
N THR A 44 -28.30 -16.63 11.12
CA THR A 44 -28.70 -15.92 9.90
C THR A 44 -27.54 -15.82 8.91
N ALA A 45 -26.31 -15.61 9.39
CA ALA A 45 -25.10 -15.72 8.56
C ALA A 45 -24.92 -17.13 7.97
N ALA A 46 -25.21 -18.19 8.73
CA ALA A 46 -25.15 -19.56 8.21
C ALA A 46 -26.21 -19.82 7.12
N VAL A 47 -27.43 -19.29 7.28
CA VAL A 47 -28.48 -19.33 6.25
C VAL A 47 -28.03 -18.58 5.00
N PHE A 48 -27.47 -17.38 5.15
CA PHE A 48 -26.91 -16.61 4.03
C PHE A 48 -25.90 -17.42 3.22
N TYR A 49 -24.90 -18.05 3.86
CA TYR A 49 -23.92 -18.86 3.12
C TYR A 49 -24.54 -20.06 2.42
N SER A 50 -25.61 -20.63 2.98
CA SER A 50 -26.37 -21.72 2.34
C SER A 50 -27.10 -21.23 1.10
N ASN A 51 -27.71 -20.04 1.16
CA ASN A 51 -28.44 -19.47 0.03
C ASN A 51 -27.49 -19.04 -1.09
N VAL A 52 -26.40 -18.33 -0.77
CA VAL A 52 -25.43 -17.87 -1.78
C VAL A 52 -24.70 -19.03 -2.45
N SER A 53 -24.43 -20.14 -1.73
CA SER A 53 -23.87 -21.34 -2.36
C SER A 53 -24.85 -22.02 -3.31
N LYS A 54 -26.16 -22.05 -3.01
CA LYS A 54 -27.19 -22.54 -3.94
C LYS A 54 -27.33 -21.61 -5.17
N LEU A 55 -27.37 -20.30 -4.97
CA LEU A 55 -27.40 -19.33 -6.08
C LEU A 55 -26.15 -19.44 -6.96
N TRP A 56 -24.98 -19.69 -6.35
CA TRP A 56 -23.75 -19.98 -7.08
C TRP A 56 -23.91 -21.21 -7.97
N ILE A 57 -24.41 -22.32 -7.42
CA ILE A 57 -24.65 -23.55 -8.19
C ILE A 57 -25.65 -23.30 -9.33
N LYS A 58 -26.70 -22.52 -9.11
CA LYS A 58 -27.69 -22.18 -10.15
C LYS A 58 -27.10 -21.30 -11.26
N LYS A 59 -26.17 -20.38 -10.93
CA LYS A 59 -25.50 -19.52 -11.91
C LYS A 59 -24.37 -20.22 -12.67
N TYR A 60 -23.50 -20.95 -11.99
CA TYR A 60 -22.28 -21.50 -12.58
C TYR A 60 -22.38 -23.00 -12.93
N GLY A 61 -23.40 -23.68 -12.41
CA GLY A 61 -23.58 -25.12 -12.54
C GLY A 61 -22.88 -25.94 -11.46
N TRP A 62 -23.26 -27.22 -11.40
CA TRP A 62 -22.57 -28.23 -10.60
C TRP A 62 -21.16 -28.47 -11.14
N HIS A 63 -20.20 -28.71 -10.24
CA HIS A 63 -18.81 -29.03 -10.54
C HIS A 63 -18.01 -27.98 -11.34
N PHE A 64 -18.50 -26.73 -11.38
CA PHE A 64 -17.79 -25.62 -12.03
C PHE A 64 -16.37 -25.43 -11.46
N ASP A 65 -15.36 -25.29 -12.34
CA ASP A 65 -13.99 -25.01 -11.90
C ASP A 65 -13.88 -23.54 -11.45
N TYR A 66 -13.87 -23.35 -10.12
CA TYR A 66 -13.73 -22.05 -9.47
C TYR A 66 -12.47 -21.27 -9.89
N LYS A 67 -11.47 -21.89 -10.52
CA LYS A 67 -10.29 -21.20 -11.07
C LYS A 67 -10.57 -20.51 -12.39
N THR A 68 -11.56 -20.99 -13.14
CA THR A 68 -12.01 -20.41 -14.42
C THR A 68 -13.15 -19.42 -14.19
N ASP A 69 -13.42 -18.58 -15.18
CA ASP A 69 -14.53 -17.62 -15.15
C ASP A 69 -15.46 -17.90 -16.33
N LEU A 70 -16.70 -17.42 -16.26
CA LEU A 70 -17.61 -17.52 -17.40
C LEU A 70 -17.15 -16.58 -18.52
N ASP A 71 -17.22 -17.04 -19.77
CA ASP A 71 -16.91 -16.23 -20.95
C ASP A 71 -17.91 -15.07 -21.09
N GLU A 72 -19.18 -15.32 -20.79
CA GLU A 72 -20.27 -14.35 -20.80
C GLU A 72 -20.99 -14.33 -19.44
N ASP A 73 -21.27 -13.13 -18.93
CA ASP A 73 -21.91 -12.96 -17.62
C ASP A 73 -23.42 -13.19 -17.73
N MET A 74 -23.89 -14.32 -17.21
CA MET A 74 -25.33 -14.60 -17.10
C MET A 74 -25.95 -13.77 -15.96
N PRO A 75 -27.22 -13.34 -16.06
CA PRO A 75 -27.93 -12.65 -14.98
C PRO A 75 -27.85 -13.41 -13.65
N ASP A 76 -27.69 -12.68 -12.54
CA ASP A 76 -27.67 -13.29 -11.20
C ASP A 76 -29.07 -13.90 -10.89
N PRO A 77 -29.15 -15.18 -10.47
CA PRO A 77 -30.42 -15.78 -10.09
C PRO A 77 -31.00 -15.07 -8.87
N SER A 78 -32.31 -14.83 -8.86
CA SER A 78 -32.99 -14.24 -7.71
C SER A 78 -33.07 -15.22 -6.53
N LEU A 79 -33.28 -14.71 -5.32
CA LEU A 79 -33.53 -15.55 -4.15
C LEU A 79 -34.79 -16.41 -4.32
N ASP A 80 -35.81 -15.91 -5.02
CA ASP A 80 -37.04 -16.66 -5.31
C ASP A 80 -36.75 -17.93 -6.12
N ALA A 81 -35.71 -17.88 -6.95
CA ALA A 81 -35.25 -19.02 -7.74
C ALA A 81 -34.75 -20.19 -6.87
N LEU A 82 -34.53 -20.00 -5.56
CA LEU A 82 -34.22 -21.08 -4.63
C LEU A 82 -35.43 -21.95 -4.26
N HIS A 83 -36.64 -21.47 -4.55
CA HIS A 83 -37.90 -22.18 -4.30
C HIS A 83 -38.40 -22.95 -5.53
N ASP A 84 -37.82 -22.72 -6.70
CA ASP A 84 -38.14 -23.49 -7.89
C ASP A 84 -37.79 -24.97 -7.63
N PRO A 85 -38.72 -25.91 -7.86
CA PRO A 85 -38.40 -27.33 -7.78
C PRO A 85 -37.29 -27.61 -8.80
N GLU A 86 -36.11 -28.05 -8.30
CA GLU A 86 -35.11 -28.61 -9.20
C GLU A 86 -35.75 -29.84 -9.86
N PRO A 87 -35.63 -29.99 -11.19
CA PRO A 87 -36.14 -31.19 -11.85
C PRO A 87 -35.55 -32.40 -11.14
N GLU A 88 -36.42 -33.31 -10.67
CA GLU A 88 -36.04 -34.60 -10.09
C GLU A 88 -35.42 -35.46 -11.20
N GLU A 89 -34.19 -35.12 -11.58
CA GLU A 89 -33.32 -36.04 -12.29
C GLU A 89 -33.05 -37.18 -11.31
N ALA A 90 -33.23 -38.43 -11.75
CA ALA A 90 -32.78 -39.59 -11.00
C ALA A 90 -31.25 -39.53 -10.94
N VAL A 91 -30.73 -38.90 -9.89
CA VAL A 91 -29.31 -38.77 -9.62
C VAL A 91 -28.85 -40.02 -8.89
N ASP A 92 -27.82 -40.67 -9.43
CA ASP A 92 -27.17 -41.80 -8.77
C ASP A 92 -26.54 -41.40 -7.43
N ASP A 93 -26.42 -42.34 -6.50
CA ASP A 93 -25.92 -42.11 -5.13
C ASP A 93 -24.50 -41.50 -5.15
N ASP A 94 -23.68 -41.92 -6.10
CA ASP A 94 -22.33 -41.40 -6.31
C ASP A 94 -22.36 -39.93 -6.73
N GLU A 95 -23.25 -39.54 -7.64
CA GLU A 95 -23.38 -38.15 -8.06
C GLU A 95 -23.98 -37.28 -6.94
N ALA A 96 -24.93 -37.81 -6.16
CA ALA A 96 -25.44 -37.13 -4.99
C ALA A 96 -24.33 -36.88 -3.94
N ALA A 97 -23.41 -37.84 -3.76
CA ALA A 97 -22.23 -37.64 -2.92
C ALA A 97 -21.29 -36.54 -3.47
N ARG A 98 -21.00 -36.55 -4.78
CA ARG A 98 -20.17 -35.51 -5.42
C ARG A 98 -20.80 -34.12 -5.30
N ARG A 99 -22.12 -33.99 -5.51
CA ARG A 99 -22.84 -32.72 -5.35
C ARG A 99 -22.78 -32.19 -3.92
N ARG A 100 -22.93 -33.07 -2.92
CA ARG A 100 -22.77 -32.69 -1.50
C ARG A 100 -21.37 -32.17 -1.18
N GLU A 101 -20.33 -32.88 -1.63
CA GLU A 101 -18.94 -32.46 -1.42
C GLU A 101 -18.65 -31.11 -2.11
N TYR A 102 -19.09 -30.95 -3.36
CA TYR A 102 -18.93 -29.72 -4.11
C TYR A 102 -19.58 -28.52 -3.41
N ASN A 103 -20.83 -28.67 -2.96
CA ASN A 103 -21.55 -27.62 -2.25
C ASN A 103 -20.82 -27.23 -0.95
N GLU A 104 -20.43 -28.21 -0.13
CA GLU A 104 -19.71 -27.94 1.11
C GLU A 104 -18.40 -27.18 0.85
N LYS A 105 -17.63 -27.61 -0.15
CA LYS A 105 -16.39 -26.97 -0.57
C LYS A 105 -16.62 -25.53 -1.06
N MET A 106 -17.67 -25.31 -1.84
CA MET A 106 -17.99 -23.97 -2.36
C MET A 106 -18.46 -23.04 -1.24
N ARG A 107 -19.32 -23.53 -0.35
CA ARG A 107 -19.77 -22.79 0.84
C ARG A 107 -18.59 -22.32 1.69
N LYS A 108 -17.62 -23.19 1.99
CA LYS A 108 -16.39 -22.82 2.74
C LYS A 108 -15.56 -21.74 2.03
N ARG A 109 -15.50 -21.78 0.71
CA ARG A 109 -14.78 -20.77 -0.10
C ARG A 109 -15.48 -19.42 -0.09
N ILE A 110 -16.79 -19.41 -0.27
CA ILE A 110 -17.63 -18.19 -0.21
C ILE A 110 -17.52 -17.56 1.19
N GLN A 111 -17.64 -18.37 2.23
CA GLN A 111 -17.43 -17.95 3.62
C GLN A 111 -16.05 -17.29 3.79
N SER A 112 -14.98 -17.96 3.33
CA SER A 112 -13.62 -17.43 3.38
C SER A 112 -13.44 -16.13 2.59
N PHE A 113 -14.15 -15.96 1.47
CA PHE A 113 -14.14 -14.72 0.69
C PHE A 113 -14.71 -13.56 1.51
N TYR A 114 -15.93 -13.70 2.03
CA TYR A 114 -16.57 -12.63 2.81
C TYR A 114 -15.78 -12.28 4.07
N TYR A 115 -15.29 -13.28 4.82
CA TYR A 115 -14.45 -13.01 5.98
C TYR A 115 -13.16 -12.28 5.65
N ARG A 116 -12.57 -12.47 4.47
CA ARG A 116 -11.33 -11.77 4.08
C ARG A 116 -11.63 -10.39 3.50
N ASN A 117 -12.66 -10.28 2.67
CA ASN A 117 -13.01 -9.06 1.96
C ASN A 117 -13.70 -8.04 2.88
N ASN A 118 -14.46 -8.52 3.85
CA ASN A 118 -15.14 -7.70 4.85
C ASN A 118 -14.55 -7.88 6.25
N ARG A 119 -13.33 -8.45 6.37
CA ARG A 119 -12.51 -8.14 7.54
C ARG A 119 -12.29 -6.64 7.45
N SER A 120 -13.04 -5.86 8.21
CA SER A 120 -12.57 -4.50 8.45
C SER A 120 -11.16 -4.67 8.99
N VAL A 121 -10.18 -4.01 8.36
CA VAL A 121 -9.04 -3.59 9.16
C VAL A 121 -9.72 -2.85 10.30
N SER A 122 -9.66 -3.42 11.51
CA SER A 122 -10.34 -2.84 12.67
C SER A 122 -10.09 -1.34 12.60
N THR A 123 -11.13 -0.52 12.62
CA THR A 123 -10.95 0.93 12.53
C THR A 123 -9.98 1.43 13.60
N ALA A 124 -9.90 0.72 14.73
CA ALA A 124 -8.89 0.91 15.76
C ALA A 124 -7.47 0.51 15.32
N ASP A 125 -7.28 -0.57 14.57
CA ASP A 125 -5.97 -0.98 14.05
C ASP A 125 -5.51 -0.06 12.91
N ALA A 126 -6.41 0.33 12.00
CA ALA A 126 -6.12 1.32 10.98
C ALA A 126 -5.83 2.70 11.58
N ALA A 127 -6.58 3.11 12.61
CA ALA A 127 -6.30 4.34 13.35
C ALA A 127 -4.95 4.26 14.09
N LYS A 128 -4.61 3.13 14.71
CA LYS A 128 -3.30 2.92 15.34
C LYS A 128 -2.17 2.99 14.32
N GLU A 129 -2.32 2.36 13.16
CA GLU A 129 -1.33 2.42 12.08
C GLU A 129 -1.16 3.86 11.58
N MET A 130 -2.26 4.61 11.40
CA MET A 130 -2.18 6.03 11.05
C MET A 130 -1.52 6.86 12.15
N VAL A 131 -1.86 6.64 13.42
CA VAL A 131 -1.20 7.31 14.56
C VAL A 131 0.29 6.99 14.56
N GLN A 132 0.68 5.73 14.37
CA GLN A 132 2.09 5.33 14.32
C GLN A 132 2.84 5.97 13.14
N ILE A 133 2.21 6.07 11.97
CA ILE A 133 2.76 6.78 10.81
C ILE A 133 2.97 8.27 11.14
N LEU A 134 2.00 8.89 11.82
CA LEU A 134 2.07 10.29 12.18
C LEU A 134 3.09 10.57 13.29
N GLU A 135 3.20 9.69 14.28
CA GLU A 135 4.26 9.72 15.30
C GLU A 135 5.64 9.58 14.66
N THR A 136 5.81 8.62 13.74
CA THR A 136 7.06 8.43 13.01
C THR A 136 7.41 9.66 12.16
N ALA A 137 6.41 10.29 11.55
CA ALA A 137 6.61 11.53 10.79
C ALA A 137 6.96 12.71 11.71
N ALA A 138 6.31 12.83 12.87
CA ALA A 138 6.63 13.85 13.86
C ALA A 138 8.06 13.68 14.38
N ASP A 139 8.48 12.46 14.73
CA ASP A 139 9.84 12.14 15.16
C ASP A 139 10.88 12.42 14.07
N ALA A 140 10.55 12.15 12.80
CA ALA A 140 11.42 12.48 11.67
C ALA A 140 11.62 14.00 11.54
N ASN A 141 10.58 14.78 11.83
CA ASN A 141 10.58 16.24 11.74
C ASN A 141 11.22 16.94 12.93
N GLN A 142 11.43 16.25 14.05
CA GLN A 142 12.19 16.78 15.19
C GLN A 142 13.71 16.64 15.02
N ARG A 143 14.17 15.88 14.02
CA ARG A 143 15.60 15.66 13.81
C ARG A 143 16.19 16.77 12.94
N PRO A 144 17.35 17.34 13.33
CA PRO A 144 18.05 18.31 12.49
C PRO A 144 18.34 17.74 11.09
N PRO A 145 18.29 18.59 10.04
CA PRO A 145 18.62 18.18 8.68
C PRO A 145 20.00 17.52 8.62
N ARG A 146 20.04 16.31 8.06
CA ARG A 146 21.31 15.58 7.87
C ARG A 146 22.08 16.18 6.70
N ARG A 147 23.39 16.33 6.88
CA ARG A 147 24.30 16.71 5.79
C ARG A 147 24.32 15.60 4.73
N PRO A 148 23.96 15.89 3.46
CA PRO A 148 24.05 14.88 2.41
C PRO A 148 25.50 14.50 2.13
N GLN A 149 25.73 13.29 1.63
CA GLN A 149 27.07 12.90 1.18
C GLN A 149 27.44 13.71 -0.07
N LEU A 150 28.71 14.11 -0.18
CA LEU A 150 29.18 14.98 -1.28
C LEU A 150 28.89 14.38 -2.66
N LEU A 151 29.05 13.06 -2.83
CA LEU A 151 28.72 12.38 -4.09
C LEU A 151 27.21 12.43 -4.41
N GLN A 152 26.35 12.34 -3.38
CA GLN A 152 24.90 12.44 -3.57
C GLN A 152 24.53 13.86 -4.01
N TYR A 153 25.10 14.88 -3.35
CA TYR A 153 24.92 16.29 -3.69
C TYR A 153 25.41 16.63 -5.11
N TYR A 154 26.61 16.15 -5.48
CA TYR A 154 27.11 16.23 -6.86
C TYR A 154 26.13 15.60 -7.85
N SER A 155 25.65 14.39 -7.56
CA SER A 155 24.73 13.70 -8.44
C SER A 155 23.38 14.42 -8.55
N SER A 156 22.84 15.03 -7.49
CA SER A 156 21.57 15.75 -7.60
C SER A 156 21.66 16.96 -8.53
N LEU A 157 22.78 17.68 -8.52
CA LEU A 157 22.97 18.87 -9.34
C LEU A 157 23.34 18.54 -10.80
N TYR A 158 24.23 17.57 -10.99
CA TYR A 158 24.86 17.34 -12.29
C TYR A 158 24.38 16.08 -13.02
N TYR A 159 23.51 15.25 -12.41
CA TYR A 159 23.05 14.03 -13.07
C TYR A 159 22.33 14.29 -14.40
N PRO A 160 21.36 15.21 -14.51
CA PRO A 160 20.64 15.43 -15.76
C PRO A 160 21.54 15.87 -16.92
N HIS A 161 22.57 16.67 -16.63
CA HIS A 161 23.36 17.36 -17.64
C HIS A 161 24.69 16.68 -17.96
N ARG A 162 25.34 16.01 -17.00
CA ARG A 162 26.67 15.41 -17.18
C ARG A 162 26.66 13.88 -17.18
N ILE A 163 25.84 13.27 -16.33
CA ILE A 163 25.97 11.83 -16.00
C ILE A 163 24.94 10.99 -16.76
N LYS A 164 23.71 11.48 -16.91
CA LYS A 164 22.57 10.70 -17.42
C LYS A 164 22.82 10.12 -18.81
N ALA A 165 23.31 10.94 -19.75
CA ALA A 165 23.55 10.50 -21.12
C ALA A 165 24.51 9.30 -21.18
N THR A 166 25.59 9.36 -20.38
CA THR A 166 26.60 8.29 -20.29
C THR A 166 26.06 7.05 -19.58
N VAL A 167 25.27 7.22 -18.52
CA VAL A 167 24.62 6.09 -17.84
C VAL A 167 23.67 5.37 -18.81
N ASP A 168 22.83 6.11 -19.54
CA ASP A 168 21.86 5.53 -20.45
C ASP A 168 22.54 4.80 -21.61
N SER A 169 23.61 5.38 -22.18
CA SER A 169 24.35 4.76 -23.30
C SER A 169 25.14 3.52 -22.86
N GLU A 170 25.91 3.60 -21.78
CA GLU A 170 26.71 2.48 -21.29
C GLU A 170 25.83 1.35 -20.73
N TRP A 171 24.70 1.67 -20.08
CA TRP A 171 23.76 0.65 -19.61
C TRP A 171 23.10 -0.09 -20.77
N ALA A 172 22.72 0.62 -21.84
CA ALA A 172 22.18 0.00 -23.04
C ALA A 172 23.23 -0.91 -23.72
N ALA A 173 24.50 -0.50 -23.76
CA ALA A 173 25.59 -1.31 -24.28
C ALA A 173 25.81 -2.58 -23.43
N MET A 174 25.87 -2.42 -22.10
CA MET A 174 26.01 -3.51 -21.14
C MET A 174 24.88 -4.55 -21.28
N LYS A 175 23.63 -4.09 -21.45
CA LYS A 175 22.50 -4.99 -21.68
C LYS A 175 22.57 -5.75 -22.99
N LYS A 176 23.12 -5.15 -24.05
CA LYS A 176 23.32 -5.82 -25.34
C LYS A 176 24.41 -6.89 -25.24
N SER A 177 25.51 -6.62 -24.53
CA SER A 177 26.60 -7.58 -24.35
C SER A 177 26.25 -8.71 -23.39
N SER A 178 25.51 -8.44 -22.31
CA SER A 178 25.16 -9.46 -21.32
C SER A 178 24.08 -10.44 -21.78
N TYR A 179 23.34 -10.13 -22.85
CA TYR A 179 22.45 -11.09 -23.51
C TYR A 179 23.20 -12.24 -24.21
N SER A 180 24.53 -12.14 -24.36
CA SER A 180 25.36 -13.11 -25.08
C SER A 180 26.13 -14.11 -24.20
N LEU A 181 26.14 -13.93 -22.87
CA LEU A 181 26.89 -14.78 -21.94
C LEU A 181 25.93 -15.30 -20.87
N GLU A 182 25.84 -16.63 -20.76
CA GLU A 182 24.92 -17.32 -19.87
C GLU A 182 25.07 -16.88 -18.40
N ALA A 183 23.97 -16.39 -17.83
CA ALA A 183 23.61 -16.45 -16.41
C ALA A 183 24.60 -15.88 -15.36
N GLU A 184 25.53 -14.99 -15.70
CA GLU A 184 26.21 -14.20 -14.65
C GLU A 184 25.26 -13.17 -14.01
N GLU A 185 25.42 -13.00 -12.69
CA GLU A 185 24.58 -12.21 -11.81
C GLU A 185 24.36 -10.79 -12.36
N GLN A 186 23.13 -10.52 -12.84
CA GLN A 186 22.80 -9.25 -13.48
C GLN A 186 23.08 -8.10 -12.51
N THR A 187 24.13 -7.31 -12.80
CA THR A 187 24.46 -6.12 -12.00
C THR A 187 23.23 -5.24 -11.90
N LYS A 188 22.83 -4.85 -10.68
CA LYS A 188 21.66 -3.99 -10.51
C LYS A 188 21.94 -2.63 -11.13
N PHE A 189 20.96 -2.05 -11.81
CA PHE A 189 21.10 -0.73 -12.45
C PHE A 189 21.60 0.35 -11.49
N VAL A 190 21.18 0.29 -10.22
CA VAL A 190 21.60 1.24 -9.18
C VAL A 190 23.10 1.16 -8.93
N ASP A 191 23.67 -0.04 -8.88
CA ASP A 191 25.11 -0.25 -8.64
C ASP A 191 25.93 0.24 -9.84
N PHE A 192 25.45 -0.09 -11.05
CA PHE A 192 26.02 0.43 -12.29
C PHE A 192 26.00 1.97 -12.33
N GLN A 193 24.85 2.57 -12.03
CA GLN A 193 24.69 4.01 -12.00
C GLN A 193 25.62 4.66 -10.97
N ASN A 194 25.76 4.07 -9.78
CA ASN A 194 26.66 4.56 -8.74
C ASN A 194 28.14 4.45 -9.15
N LYS A 195 28.52 3.41 -9.90
CA LYS A 195 29.85 3.27 -10.49
C LYS A 195 30.15 4.40 -11.48
N VAL A 196 29.23 4.69 -12.40
CA VAL A 196 29.41 5.78 -13.37
C VAL A 196 29.45 7.13 -12.66
N LYS A 197 28.56 7.40 -11.70
CA LYS A 197 28.58 8.64 -10.89
C LYS A 197 29.93 8.84 -10.20
N ARG A 198 30.48 7.78 -9.60
CA ARG A 198 31.79 7.81 -8.93
C ARG A 198 32.91 8.12 -9.91
N ARG A 199 32.92 7.49 -11.09
CA ARG A 199 33.91 7.77 -12.15
C ARG A 199 33.88 9.23 -12.59
N PHE A 200 32.70 9.81 -12.80
CA PHE A 200 32.56 11.22 -13.13
C PHE A 200 33.09 12.11 -12.00
N TRP A 201 32.72 11.82 -10.76
CA TRP A 201 33.21 12.55 -9.60
C TRP A 201 34.74 12.51 -9.45
N GLU A 202 35.34 11.33 -9.64
CA GLU A 202 36.79 11.09 -9.58
C GLU A 202 37.58 11.76 -10.71
N ASN A 203 36.91 12.14 -11.81
CA ASN A 203 37.50 12.90 -12.91
C ASN A 203 37.36 14.42 -12.76
N GLU A 204 36.53 14.91 -11.81
CA GLU A 204 36.40 16.35 -11.56
C GLU A 204 37.68 16.91 -10.93
N THR A 205 37.99 18.17 -11.22
CA THR A 205 39.18 18.84 -10.68
C THR A 205 39.08 19.07 -9.17
N GLN A 206 40.22 19.09 -8.47
CA GLN A 206 40.23 19.31 -7.02
C GLN A 206 39.59 20.65 -6.62
N VAL A 207 39.87 21.71 -7.38
CA VAL A 207 39.27 23.04 -7.18
C VAL A 207 37.75 22.98 -7.26
N PHE A 208 37.20 22.24 -8.22
CA PHE A 208 35.76 22.05 -8.35
C PHE A 208 35.18 21.28 -7.15
N ARG A 209 35.83 20.21 -6.70
CA ARG A 209 35.39 19.42 -5.54
C ARG A 209 35.38 20.26 -4.26
N ASP A 210 36.40 21.09 -4.05
CA ASP A 210 36.50 21.96 -2.88
C ASP A 210 35.42 23.05 -2.90
N ASN A 211 35.15 23.65 -4.07
CA ASN A 211 34.06 24.60 -4.23
C ASN A 211 32.69 23.95 -3.96
N LEU A 212 32.47 22.73 -4.46
CA LEU A 212 31.22 22.01 -4.23
C LEU A 212 31.05 21.62 -2.76
N LYS A 213 32.14 21.28 -2.07
CA LYS A 213 32.14 21.03 -0.62
C LYS A 213 31.75 22.28 0.16
N LYS A 214 32.28 23.45 -0.20
CA LYS A 214 31.89 24.73 0.42
C LYS A 214 30.41 25.05 0.17
N GLN A 215 29.92 24.84 -1.04
CA GLN A 215 28.49 25.01 -1.37
C GLN A 215 27.59 24.09 -0.54
N LEU A 216 27.98 22.81 -0.41
CA LEU A 216 27.28 21.83 0.42
C LEU A 216 27.24 22.25 1.90
N GLU A 217 28.34 22.76 2.44
CA GLU A 217 28.42 23.26 3.81
C GLU A 217 27.51 24.48 4.01
N MET A 218 27.57 25.46 3.11
CA MET A 218 26.70 26.64 3.14
C MET A 218 25.21 26.28 3.08
N GLU A 219 24.80 25.38 2.17
CA GLU A 219 23.42 24.92 2.08
C GLU A 219 22.97 24.15 3.32
N HIS A 220 23.85 23.31 3.88
CA HIS A 220 23.54 22.55 5.09
C HIS A 220 23.35 23.47 6.28
N ASP A 221 24.23 24.46 6.46
CA ASP A 221 24.13 25.46 7.52
C ASP A 221 22.84 26.28 7.39
N ALA A 222 22.49 26.71 6.17
CA ALA A 222 21.24 27.42 5.91
C ALA A 222 20.01 26.57 6.30
N ARG A 223 19.97 25.30 5.91
CA ARG A 223 18.88 24.38 6.30
C ARG A 223 18.81 24.13 7.80
N VAL A 224 19.96 24.05 8.48
CA VAL A 224 20.00 23.91 9.94
C VAL A 224 19.48 25.16 10.63
N GLN A 225 19.80 26.35 10.12
CA GLN A 225 19.27 27.62 10.64
C GLN A 225 17.76 27.73 10.43
N GLU A 226 17.26 27.41 9.24
CA GLU A 226 15.82 27.36 8.95
C GLU A 226 15.10 26.39 9.88
N PHE A 227 15.68 25.21 10.08
CA PHE A 227 15.15 24.21 11.00
C PHE A 227 15.07 24.72 12.44
N LYS A 228 16.14 25.35 12.95
CA LYS A 228 16.14 25.95 14.30
C LYS A 228 15.09 27.06 14.42
N ALA A 229 15.01 27.95 13.44
CA ALA A 229 14.00 29.01 13.43
C ALA A 229 12.57 28.43 13.39
N GLN A 230 12.36 27.31 12.69
CA GLN A 230 11.08 26.61 12.67
C GLN A 230 10.76 25.97 14.03
N GLN A 231 11.73 25.31 14.68
CA GLN A 231 11.56 24.77 16.03
C GLN A 231 11.23 25.88 17.03
N GLU A 232 11.92 27.01 17.00
CA GLU A 232 11.62 28.16 17.87
C GLU A 232 10.22 28.74 17.62
N ARG A 233 9.75 28.78 16.36
CA ARG A 233 8.38 29.21 16.03
C ARG A 233 7.34 28.26 16.59
N ILE A 234 7.61 26.96 16.53
CA ILE A 234 6.75 25.92 17.09
C ILE A 234 6.70 26.04 18.60
N GLU A 235 7.84 26.20 19.28
CA GLU A 235 7.91 26.38 20.73
C GLU A 235 7.17 27.63 21.20
N LYS A 236 7.28 28.75 20.47
CA LYS A 236 6.60 30.01 20.81
C LYS A 236 5.09 29.97 20.59
N ASN A 237 4.62 29.21 19.60
CA ASN A 237 3.22 29.22 19.17
C ASN A 237 2.47 27.92 19.51
N GLY A 238 3.05 27.01 20.31
CA GLY A 238 2.64 25.60 20.44
C GLY A 238 1.16 25.32 20.77
N ASP A 239 0.46 26.27 21.40
CA ASP A 239 -0.97 26.15 21.75
C ASP A 239 -1.92 26.83 20.74
N SER A 240 -1.39 27.50 19.71
CA SER A 240 -2.19 28.16 18.67
C SER A 240 -2.59 27.19 17.57
N ALA A 241 -3.83 27.29 17.09
CA ALA A 241 -4.29 26.59 15.89
C ALA A 241 -3.42 26.89 14.65
N GLU A 242 -2.72 28.03 14.63
CA GLU A 242 -1.77 28.40 13.57
C GLU A 242 -0.49 27.57 13.60
N ALA A 243 -0.06 27.07 14.77
CA ALA A 243 1.10 26.18 14.87
C ALA A 243 0.87 24.85 14.18
N TYR A 244 -0.38 24.36 14.13
CA TYR A 244 -0.73 23.12 13.43
C TYR A 244 -0.53 23.21 11.91
N ASN A 245 -0.75 24.38 11.30
CA ASN A 245 -0.50 24.58 9.87
C ASN A 245 1.01 24.61 9.53
N LEU A 246 1.89 24.87 10.50
CA LEU A 246 3.35 24.81 10.35
C LEU A 246 3.91 23.37 10.36
N TYR A 247 3.14 22.39 10.87
CA TYR A 247 3.54 20.97 10.89
C TYR A 247 3.25 20.22 9.57
N VAL A 248 2.24 20.64 8.81
CA VAL A 248 1.76 19.96 7.59
C VAL A 248 2.75 19.97 6.41
N PRO A 249 3.56 21.03 6.15
CA PRO A 249 4.50 21.05 5.02
C PRO A 249 5.63 20.02 5.12
N LEU A 250 5.82 19.40 6.29
CA LEU A 250 6.94 18.52 6.57
C LEU A 250 6.76 17.06 6.13
N ILE A 251 5.59 16.70 5.57
CA ILE A 251 5.37 15.36 5.02
C ILE A 251 5.33 15.43 3.48
N PRO A 252 6.48 15.44 2.79
CA PRO A 252 6.49 15.39 1.34
C PRO A 252 5.86 14.07 0.86
N GLY A 253 4.71 14.17 0.18
CA GLY A 253 4.11 13.06 -0.56
C GLY A 253 2.84 12.44 0.04
N ILE A 254 2.39 12.86 1.23
CA ILE A 254 1.09 12.44 1.76
C ILE A 254 0.05 13.51 1.40
N GLY A 255 -0.43 13.46 0.16
CA GLY A 255 -1.56 14.27 -0.32
C GLY A 255 -2.89 13.76 0.25
N LEU A 256 -3.04 13.72 1.57
CA LEU A 256 -4.32 13.41 2.18
C LEU A 256 -5.23 14.64 2.09
N PRO A 257 -6.50 14.48 1.65
CA PRO A 257 -7.46 15.56 1.73
C PRO A 257 -7.64 15.96 3.20
N THR A 258 -7.44 17.24 3.48
CA THR A 258 -7.50 17.84 4.83
C THR A 258 -8.84 17.66 5.52
N ASN A 259 -9.89 17.32 4.77
CA ASN A 259 -11.27 17.20 5.25
C ASN A 259 -11.79 15.75 5.33
N SER A 260 -10.95 14.73 5.21
CA SER A 260 -11.44 13.36 5.36
C SER A 260 -11.72 13.02 6.84
N PRO A 261 -12.79 12.26 7.15
CA PRO A 261 -13.08 11.83 8.52
C PRO A 261 -11.93 11.05 9.18
N LEU A 262 -11.15 10.32 8.38
CA LEU A 262 -9.96 9.60 8.82
C LEU A 262 -8.83 10.56 9.20
N THR A 263 -8.62 11.60 8.40
CA THR A 263 -7.63 12.65 8.70
C THR A 263 -8.00 13.37 10.00
N LEU A 264 -9.28 13.75 10.16
CA LEU A 264 -9.77 14.41 11.36
C LEU A 264 -9.72 13.52 12.62
N ALA A 265 -10.02 12.22 12.48
CA ALA A 265 -9.90 11.27 13.59
C ALA A 265 -8.44 11.06 14.01
N ALA A 266 -7.51 10.95 13.05
CA ALA A 266 -6.09 10.85 13.31
C ALA A 266 -5.54 12.14 13.96
N PHE A 267 -6.00 13.32 13.51
CA PHE A 267 -5.64 14.59 14.14
C PHE A 267 -6.15 14.73 15.57
N ARG A 268 -7.38 14.28 15.88
CA ARG A 268 -7.90 14.25 17.26
C ARG A 268 -7.07 13.34 18.16
N LEU A 269 -6.70 12.15 17.67
CA LEU A 269 -5.86 11.21 18.42
C LEU A 269 -4.45 11.75 18.68
N LEU A 270 -3.83 12.41 17.69
CA LEU A 270 -2.54 13.09 17.85
C LEU A 270 -2.58 14.21 18.88
N ALA A 271 -3.59 15.09 18.80
CA ALA A 271 -3.74 16.20 19.75
C ALA A 271 -3.90 15.67 21.19
N GLN A 272 -4.65 14.58 21.36
CA GLN A 272 -4.83 13.92 22.64
C GLN A 272 -3.53 13.26 23.15
N HIS A 273 -2.74 12.66 22.26
CA HIS A 273 -1.42 12.12 22.60
C HIS A 273 -0.40 13.20 22.97
N SER A 274 -0.37 14.33 22.24
CA SER A 274 0.51 15.47 22.53
C SER A 274 0.22 16.06 23.91
N ALA A 275 -1.06 16.26 24.24
CA ALA A 275 -1.47 16.72 25.56
C ALA A 275 -1.02 15.77 26.69
N ASN A 276 -1.11 14.45 26.46
CA ASN A 276 -0.68 13.45 27.43
C ASN A 276 0.84 13.37 27.59
N SER A 277 1.62 13.55 26.51
CA SER A 277 3.09 13.61 26.56
C SER A 277 3.59 14.86 27.27
N ALA A 278 2.96 16.02 27.04
CA ALA A 278 3.26 17.25 27.75
C ALA A 278 3.01 17.13 29.27
N MET A 279 1.90 16.49 29.67
CA MET A 279 1.64 16.20 31.10
C MET A 279 2.69 15.27 31.72
N ARG A 280 3.17 14.25 30.99
CA ARG A 280 4.19 13.32 31.50
C ARG A 280 5.55 13.97 31.73
N LEU A 281 5.93 14.94 30.89
CA LEU A 281 7.16 15.70 31.07
C LEU A 281 7.05 16.65 32.28
N ALA A 282 5.89 17.26 32.50
CA ALA A 282 5.65 18.13 33.66
C ALA A 282 5.65 17.37 35.00
N SER A 283 5.22 16.10 35.02
CA SER A 283 5.20 15.28 36.23
C SER A 283 6.57 14.70 36.65
N ASN A 284 7.58 14.74 35.78
CA ASN A 284 8.93 14.22 36.07
C ASN A 284 9.92 15.29 36.57
N THR A 285 9.48 16.55 36.69
CA THR A 285 10.31 17.69 37.11
C THR A 285 9.98 18.23 38.51
N GLY A 286 9.18 17.50 39.29
CA GLY A 286 8.89 17.79 40.71
C GLY A 286 9.31 16.63 41.60
#